data_AF-A0A6A4QWQ9-F1
#
_entry.id   AF-A0A6A4QWQ9-F1
#
_cell.length_a   1.000
_cell.length_b   1.000
_cell.length_c   1.000
_cell.angle_alpha   90.00
_cell.angle_beta   90.00
_cell.angle_gamma   90.00
#
_symmetry.space_group_name_H-M   'P 1'
#
loop_
_entity.id
_entity.type
_entity.pdbx_description
1 polymer ?
#
loop_
_entity_poly.entity_id
_entity_poly.type
_entity_poly.pdbx_seq_one_letter_code
_entity_poly.pdbx_strand_id
1 'polypeptide(L)' 'MDPGLVYDITIVDYLNFLCASGYNQKLIASLRNSKNPFICSKSHTTITDLNYPSITLPNLGLNAVNVTRIVTNVCKCQIT' A
#
# COMPACT_ATOMS: atom_id res chain seq x y z
N MET A 1 20.16 4.57 -13.74
CA MET A 1 19.66 4.43 -12.35
C MET A 1 19.48 2.94 -12.12
N ASP A 2 20.08 2.39 -11.07
CA ASP A 2 19.97 0.97 -10.71
C ASP A 2 19.62 0.90 -9.21
N PRO A 3 18.33 0.83 -8.85
CA PRO A 3 17.92 0.94 -7.46
C PRO A 3 18.21 -0.33 -6.64
N GLY A 4 18.52 -1.47 -7.30
CA GLY A 4 18.72 -2.78 -6.68
C GLY A 4 17.45 -3.39 -6.10
N LEU A 5 16.78 -2.68 -5.18
CA LEU A 5 15.52 -3.05 -4.55
C LEU A 5 14.43 -2.01 -4.87
N VAL A 6 13.20 -2.47 -5.04
CA VAL A 6 12.02 -1.61 -5.21
C VAL A 6 10.87 -2.08 -4.33
N TYR A 7 9.97 -1.18 -4.00
CA TYR A 7 8.73 -1.50 -3.30
C TYR A 7 7.64 -1.66 -4.36
N ASP A 8 7.36 -2.90 -4.74
CA ASP A 8 6.28 -3.17 -5.70
C ASP A 8 4.92 -2.89 -5.05
N ILE A 9 4.04 -2.27 -5.84
CA ILE A 9 2.71 -1.88 -5.40
C ILE A 9 1.74 -1.88 -6.57
N THR A 10 0.49 -2.24 -6.31
CA THR A 10 -0.58 -2.29 -7.30
C THR A 10 -1.63 -1.23 -7.04
N ILE A 11 -2.51 -1.00 -8.01
CA ILE A 11 -3.69 -0.14 -7.82
C ILE A 11 -4.57 -0.66 -6.68
N VAL A 12 -4.68 -1.99 -6.51
CA VAL A 12 -5.48 -2.60 -5.44
C VAL A 12 -4.96 -2.22 -4.06
N ASP A 13 -3.64 -2.14 -3.89
CA ASP A 13 -3.01 -1.72 -2.63
C ASP A 13 -3.34 -0.26 -2.29
N TYR A 14 -3.35 0.63 -3.28
CA TYR A 14 -3.79 2.02 -3.09
C TYR A 14 -5.27 2.12 -2.70
N LEU A 15 -6.14 1.32 -3.33
CA LEU A 15 -7.57 1.33 -3.00
C LEU A 15 -7.81 0.79 -1.58
N ASN A 16 -7.08 -0.24 -1.16
CA ASN A 16 -7.10 -0.75 0.19
C ASN A 16 -6.55 0.26 1.22
N PHE A 17 -5.51 1.02 0.87
CA PHE A 17 -5.03 2.12 1.70
C PHE A 17 -6.08 3.22 1.90
N LEU A 18 -6.84 3.56 0.85
CA LEU A 18 -7.97 4.48 0.96
C LEU A 18 -9.07 3.91 1.89
N CYS A 19 -9.36 2.61 1.79
CA CYS A 19 -10.26 1.95 2.73
C CYS A 19 -9.79 2.09 4.18
N ALA A 20 -8.52 1.77 4.46
CA ALA A 20 -7.93 1.85 5.79
C ALA A 20 -7.85 3.31 6.32
N SER A 21 -7.80 4.28 5.42
CA SER A 21 -7.84 5.72 5.75
C SER A 21 -9.26 6.23 6.03
N GLY A 22 -10.29 5.38 5.92
CA GLY A 22 -11.67 5.72 6.22
C GLY A 22 -12.51 6.21 5.04
N TYR A 23 -12.01 6.12 3.80
CA TYR A 23 -12.80 6.47 2.63
C TYR A 23 -13.90 5.43 2.39
N ASN A 24 -15.12 5.91 2.11
CA ASN A 24 -16.23 5.02 1.80
C ASN A 24 -16.11 4.40 0.40
N GLN A 25 -16.71 3.23 0.21
CA GLN A 25 -16.61 2.46 -1.04
C GLN A 25 -17.18 3.20 -2.27
N LYS A 26 -18.13 4.13 -2.08
CA LYS A 26 -18.72 4.92 -3.18
C LYS A 26 -17.73 5.98 -3.70
N LEU A 27 -17.03 6.66 -2.80
CA LEU A 27 -15.97 7.60 -3.14
C LEU A 27 -14.84 6.88 -3.88
N ILE A 28 -14.43 5.72 -3.38
CA ILE A 28 -13.39 4.89 -4.01
C ILE A 28 -13.84 4.43 -5.42
N ALA A 29 -15.10 4.02 -5.57
CA ALA A 29 -15.66 3.65 -6.87
C ALA A 29 -15.65 4.83 -7.85
N SER A 30 -16.03 6.03 -7.38
CA SER A 30 -15.95 7.26 -8.19
C SER A 30 -14.53 7.61 -8.59
N LEU A 31 -13.55 7.50 -7.68
CA LEU A 31 -12.13 7.76 -7.96
C LEU A 31 -11.56 6.82 -9.02
N ARG A 32 -11.95 5.54 -9.01
CA ARG A 32 -11.57 4.57 -10.04
C ARG A 32 -12.44 4.65 -11.30
N ASN A 33 -13.32 5.65 -11.41
CA ASN A 33 -14.27 5.78 -12.52
C ASN A 33 -15.08 4.49 -12.78
N SER A 34 -15.61 3.88 -11.72
CA SER A 34 -16.35 2.62 -11.76
C SER A 34 -17.71 2.76 -11.07
N LYS A 35 -18.74 2.13 -11.66
CA LYS A 35 -20.06 2.03 -11.04
C LYS A 35 -20.13 0.97 -9.94
N ASN A 36 -19.20 0.01 -9.95
CA ASN A 36 -19.17 -1.08 -8.99
C ASN A 36 -18.37 -0.70 -7.74
N PRO A 37 -18.92 -0.94 -6.53
CA PRO A 37 -18.20 -0.67 -5.29
C PRO A 37 -16.93 -1.51 -5.24
N PHE A 38 -15.85 -0.90 -4.72
CA PHE A 38 -14.66 -1.67 -4.36
C PHE A 38 -14.88 -2.34 -3.01
N ILE A 39 -14.63 -3.64 -2.95
CA ILE A 39 -14.68 -4.40 -1.70
C ILE A 39 -13.31 -4.31 -1.06
N CYS A 40 -13.22 -3.59 0.06
CA CYS A 40 -11.99 -3.45 0.83
C CYS A 40 -11.50 -4.82 1.33
N SER A 41 -10.21 -5.09 1.19
CA SER A 41 -9.63 -6.32 1.71
C SER A 41 -9.67 -6.34 3.23
N LYS A 42 -9.93 -7.53 3.80
CA LYS A 42 -9.76 -7.75 5.25
C LYS A 42 -8.30 -7.87 5.68
N SER A 43 -7.37 -8.03 4.74
CA SER A 43 -5.94 -8.15 5.02
C SER A 43 -5.22 -6.80 5.13
N HIS A 44 -5.81 -5.72 4.62
CA HIS A 44 -5.25 -4.36 4.70
C HIS A 44 -6.14 -3.51 5.60
N THR A 45 -5.96 -3.68 6.90
CA THR A 45 -6.80 -3.01 7.90
C THR A 45 -6.18 -1.70 8.39
N THR A 46 -4.89 -1.50 8.14
CA THR A 46 -4.17 -0.31 8.61
C THR A 46 -3.57 0.48 7.45
N ILE A 47 -3.51 1.79 7.62
CA ILE A 47 -2.83 2.70 6.70
C ILE A 47 -1.32 2.38 6.55
N THR A 48 -0.75 1.69 7.53
CA THR A 48 0.66 1.28 7.51
C THR A 48 0.90 0.06 6.63
N ASP A 49 -0.13 -0.61 6.11
CA ASP A 49 0.02 -1.81 5.27
C ASP A 49 0.44 -1.48 3.82
N LEU A 50 0.43 -0.20 3.42
CA LEU A 50 0.85 0.21 2.08
C LEU A 50 2.37 -0.01 1.91
N ASN A 51 2.77 -0.73 0.86
CA ASN A 51 4.17 -1.01 0.58
C ASN A 51 4.91 0.19 -0.03
N TYR A 52 5.14 1.23 0.78
CA TYR A 52 5.66 2.52 0.34
C TYR A 52 7.10 2.76 0.86
N PRO A 53 7.99 3.44 0.10
CA PRO A 53 9.41 3.67 0.47
C PRO A 53 9.60 4.73 1.57
N SER A 54 8.61 4.89 2.45
CA SER A 54 8.69 5.71 3.64
C SER A 54 7.77 5.14 4.73
N ILE A 55 8.06 5.52 5.97
CA ILE A 55 7.23 5.18 7.13
C ILE A 55 6.49 6.44 7.55
N THR A 56 5.17 6.33 7.69
CA THR A 56 4.32 7.42 8.17
C THR A 56 3.40 6.87 9.25
N LEU A 57 3.41 7.53 10.41
CA LEU A 57 2.54 7.22 11.54
C LEU A 57 1.74 8.50 11.85
N PRO A 58 0.45 8.60 11.48
CA PRO A 58 -0.33 9.82 11.71
C PRO A 58 -0.74 10.00 13.17
N ASN A 59 -0.66 8.94 13.98
CA ASN A 59 -0.87 9.02 15.42
C ASN A 59 0.32 8.37 16.13
N LEU A 60 1.01 9.18 16.93
CA LEU A 60 2.11 8.75 17.79
C LEU A 60 1.55 8.44 19.17
N GLY A 61 1.14 7.19 19.36
CA GLY A 61 0.70 6.68 20.66
C GLY A 61 1.87 6.34 21.60
N LEU A 62 1.54 5.86 22.79
CA LEU A 62 2.54 5.39 23.77
C LEU A 62 3.09 3.98 23.46
N ASN A 63 2.44 3.26 22.54
CA ASN A 63 2.78 1.89 22.20
C ASN A 63 3.68 1.82 20.97
N ALA A 64 4.60 0.85 20.95
CA ALA A 64 5.39 0.54 19.77
C ALA A 64 4.49 0.04 18.61
N VAL A 65 4.81 0.48 17.40
CA VAL A 65 4.12 0.08 16.16
C VAL A 65 5.12 -0.61 15.25
N ASN A 66 4.84 -1.85 14.86
CA ASN A 66 5.63 -2.56 13.87
C ASN A 66 5.08 -2.26 12.47
N VAL A 67 5.96 -1.83 11.56
CA VAL A 67 5.62 -1.53 10.17
C VAL A 67 6.40 -2.46 9.26
N THR A 68 5.70 -3.25 8.45
CA THR A 68 6.30 -4.24 7.55
C THR A 68 6.23 -3.77 6.10
N ARG A 69 7.32 -3.97 5.36
CA ARG A 69 7.41 -3.71 3.92
C ARG A 69 8.01 -4.90 3.21
N ILE A 70 7.66 -5.06 1.93
CA ILE A 70 8.21 -6.07 1.05
C ILE A 70 9.01 -5.35 -0.03
N VAL A 71 10.24 -5.77 -0.25
CA VAL A 71 11.09 -5.22 -1.31
C VAL A 71 11.40 -6.30 -2.31
N THR A 72 11.35 -5.93 -3.59
CA THR A 72 11.65 -6.80 -4.72
C THR A 72 13.02 -6.46 -5.26
N ASN A 73 13.86 -7.47 -5.44
CA ASN A 73 15.13 -7.33 -6.14
C ASN A 73 14.88 -7.15 -7.64
N VAL A 74 15.36 -6.03 -8.19
CA VAL A 74 15.27 -5.71 -9.63
C VAL A 74 16.62 -5.79 -10.34
N CYS A 75 17.69 -6.15 -9.63
CA CYS A 75 18.96 -6.45 -10.26
C CYS A 75 18.76 -7.54 -11.31
N LYS A 76 19.19 -7.27 -12.54
CA LYS A 76 19.27 -8.31 -13.57
C LYS A 76 20.53 -9.11 -13.30
N CYS A 77 20.37 -10.39 -12.94
CA CYS A 77 21.49 -11.32 -12.88
C CYS A 77 22.05 -11.47 -14.30
N GLN A 78 23.17 -10.81 -14.61
CA GLN A 78 23.89 -11.05 -15.85
C GLN A 78 24.71 -12.32 -15.66
N ILE A 79 24.17 -13.43 -16.15
CA ILE A 79 24.93 -14.68 -16.27
C ILE A 79 25.95 -14.42 -17.38
N THR A 80 27.21 -14.21 -16.97
CA THR A 80 28.36 -14.16 -17.88
C THR A 80 29.13 -15.46 -17.76
#